data_AF-A0A1A8S2I0-F1
#
_entry.id   AF-A0A1A8S2I0-F1
#
_cell.length_a   1.000
_cell.length_b   1.000
_cell.length_c   1.000
_cell.angle_alpha   90.00
_cell.angle_beta   90.00
_cell.angle_gamma   90.00
#
_symmetry.space_group_name_H-M   'P 1'
#
loop_
_entity.id
_entity.type
_entity.pdbx_description
1 polymer ?
#
loop_
_entity_poly.entity_id
_entity_poly.type
_entity_poly.pdbx_seq_one_letter_code
_entity_poly.pdbx_strand_id
1 'polypeptide(L)'
;IFEALPQTTEVSSFQACHATKDLWQPCLCMYSVRLEWYPCLLKYCRSRDATGKGSTYKCGIKSCSKGYNFTYYVPQKQLCLWDEET
;
A
#
# COMPACT_ATOMS: atom_id res chain seq x y z
N ILE A 1 -10.33 -0.78 -20.32
CA ILE A 1 -9.23 -1.73 -20.01
C ILE A 1 -8.16 -0.90 -19.33
N PHE A 2 -7.81 -1.19 -18.08
CA PHE A 2 -6.67 -0.54 -17.42
C PHE A 2 -5.42 -1.30 -17.86
N GLU A 3 -4.62 -0.66 -18.71
CA GLU A 3 -3.32 -1.19 -19.11
C GLU A 3 -2.37 -1.03 -17.92
N ALA A 4 -1.92 -2.14 -17.36
CA ALA A 4 -0.84 -2.11 -16.37
C ALA A 4 0.43 -1.67 -17.10
N LEU A 5 1.05 -0.58 -16.63
CA LEU A 5 2.34 -0.13 -17.15
C LEU A 5 3.33 -1.31 -17.16
N PRO A 6 4.06 -1.54 -18.27
CA PRO A 6 5.04 -2.60 -18.36
C PRO A 6 6.06 -2.45 -17.23
N GLN A 7 6.43 -3.58 -16.60
CA GLN A 7 7.50 -3.62 -15.60
C GLN A 7 8.81 -3.10 -16.20
N THR A 8 9.05 -1.81 -15.97
CA THR A 8 10.33 -1.21 -15.57
C THR A 8 11.58 -1.95 -16.05
N THR A 9 11.91 -1.80 -17.33
CA THR A 9 13.31 -1.98 -17.80
C THR A 9 13.96 -0.63 -18.18
N GLU A 10 13.19 0.47 -18.18
CA GLU A 10 13.63 1.83 -18.59
C GLU A 10 13.33 2.92 -17.52
N VAL A 11 13.12 2.54 -16.25
CA VAL A 11 12.73 3.48 -15.17
C VAL A 11 13.92 4.10 -14.44
N SER A 12 15.14 3.72 -14.82
CA SER A 12 16.39 4.11 -14.18
C SER A 12 16.91 5.51 -14.54
N SER A 13 16.24 6.29 -15.40
CA SER A 13 16.73 7.61 -15.85
C SER A 13 15.93 8.82 -15.35
N PHE A 14 14.69 8.64 -14.87
CA PHE A 14 13.84 9.76 -14.43
C PHE A 14 13.98 10.02 -12.93
N GLN A 15 14.13 11.30 -12.56
CA GLN A 15 14.16 11.74 -11.16
C GLN A 15 12.77 11.65 -10.51
N ALA A 16 12.72 11.59 -9.18
CA ALA A 16 11.46 11.73 -8.44
C ALA A 16 10.86 13.13 -8.63
N CYS A 17 9.53 13.22 -8.68
CA CYS A 17 8.84 14.50 -8.91
C CYS A 17 9.11 15.52 -7.78
N HIS A 18 9.22 15.08 -6.52
CA HIS A 18 9.65 15.92 -5.39
C HIS A 18 11.07 16.51 -5.57
N ALA A 19 11.98 15.79 -6.23
CA ALA A 19 13.35 16.27 -6.50
C ALA A 19 13.43 17.25 -7.70
N THR A 20 12.36 17.35 -8.48
CA THR A 20 12.32 18.15 -9.72
C THR A 20 11.80 19.55 -9.42
N LYS A 21 12.56 20.60 -9.76
CA LYS A 21 12.16 22.00 -9.53
C LYS A 21 11.25 22.57 -10.63
N ASP A 22 11.36 22.04 -11.85
CA ASP A 22 10.59 22.50 -13.01
C ASP A 22 9.28 21.71 -13.13
N LEU A 23 8.17 22.43 -13.27
CA LEU A 23 6.81 21.87 -13.34
C LEU A 23 6.54 21.12 -14.66
N TRP A 24 7.33 21.40 -15.70
CA TRP A 24 7.12 20.88 -17.05
C TRP A 24 8.02 19.70 -17.40
N GLN A 25 8.88 19.25 -16.48
CA GLN A 25 9.76 18.11 -16.70
C GLN A 25 9.07 16.78 -16.39
N PRO A 26 9.42 15.71 -17.12
CA PRO A 26 8.98 14.36 -16.80
C PRO A 26 9.67 13.83 -15.55
N CYS A 27 8.93 13.09 -14.73
CA CYS A 27 9.44 12.56 -13.45
C CYS A 27 8.66 11.32 -13.00
N LEU A 28 9.15 10.67 -11.94
CA LEU A 28 8.47 9.56 -11.27
C LEU A 28 7.68 10.08 -10.07
N CYS A 29 6.36 9.91 -10.12
CA CYS A 29 5.44 10.26 -9.07
C CYS A 29 5.29 9.10 -8.07
N MET A 30 5.25 9.41 -6.78
CA MET A 30 5.06 8.43 -5.73
C MET A 30 3.68 8.62 -5.09
N TYR A 31 2.97 7.52 -4.86
CA TYR A 31 1.69 7.53 -4.16
C TYR A 31 1.67 6.44 -3.10
N SER A 32 1.53 6.86 -1.84
CA SER A 32 1.52 5.98 -0.68
C SER A 32 0.10 5.87 -0.12
N VAL A 33 -0.47 4.66 -0.13
CA VAL A 33 -1.80 4.38 0.41
C VAL A 33 -1.67 3.46 1.62
N ARG A 34 -2.38 3.78 2.69
CA ARG A 34 -2.48 2.92 3.87
C ARG A 34 -3.92 2.45 4.05
N LEU A 35 -4.12 1.13 3.98
CA LEU A 35 -5.35 0.50 4.43
C LEU A 35 -5.27 0.33 5.95
N GLU A 36 -5.97 1.19 6.68
CA GLU A 36 -6.07 1.09 8.12
C GLU A 36 -7.22 0.16 8.54
N TRP A 37 -7.03 -0.52 9.68
CA TRP A 37 -8.07 -1.27 10.37
C TRP A 37 -8.80 -2.35 9.55
N TYR A 38 -8.12 -3.03 8.63
CA TYR A 38 -8.74 -4.11 7.85
C TYR A 38 -8.68 -5.46 8.59
N PRO A 39 -9.72 -6.30 8.49
CA PRO A 39 -9.74 -7.62 9.10
C PRO A 39 -8.80 -8.57 8.35
N CYS A 40 -7.68 -8.93 8.96
CA CYS A 40 -6.64 -9.74 8.33
C CYS A 40 -6.65 -11.21 8.77
N LEU A 41 -7.18 -11.51 9.98
CA LEU A 41 -7.15 -12.86 10.53
C LEU A 41 -8.29 -13.08 11.53
N LEU A 42 -8.88 -14.28 11.51
CA LEU A 42 -9.82 -14.73 12.52
C LEU A 42 -9.06 -15.27 13.75
N LYS A 43 -9.43 -14.82 14.95
CA LYS A 43 -8.88 -15.30 16.23
C LYS A 43 -9.68 -16.48 16.76
N TYR A 44 -8.96 -17.50 17.19
CA TYR A 44 -9.50 -18.68 17.85
C TYR A 44 -9.04 -18.71 19.30
N CYS A 45 -9.99 -18.84 20.21
CA CYS A 45 -9.73 -18.98 21.64
C CYS A 45 -9.95 -20.44 22.05
N ARG A 46 -9.32 -20.84 23.16
CA ARG A 46 -9.50 -22.17 23.74
C ARG A 46 -10.40 -22.05 24.96
N SER A 47 -11.48 -22.82 25.00
CA SER A 47 -12.22 -23.10 26.23
C SER A 47 -11.61 -24.32 26.88
N ARG A 48 -11.51 -24.31 28.21
CA ARG A 48 -11.10 -25.48 29.00
C ARG A 48 -12.32 -25.92 29.79
N ASP A 49 -12.89 -27.07 29.42
CA ASP A 49 -13.99 -27.66 30.17
C ASP A 49 -13.43 -28.33 31.44
N ALA A 50 -14.25 -28.49 32.50
CA ALA A 50 -13.83 -29.04 33.80
C ALA A 50 -13.23 -30.46 33.73
N THR A 51 -13.48 -31.19 32.63
CA THR A 51 -12.94 -32.53 32.32
C THR A 51 -11.62 -32.50 31.53
N GLY A 52 -11.01 -31.33 31.31
CA GLY A 52 -9.68 -31.20 30.69
C GLY A 52 -9.66 -31.31 29.16
N LYS A 53 -10.79 -31.58 28.50
CA LYS A 53 -10.92 -31.45 27.03
C LYS A 53 -10.95 -29.97 26.66
N GLY A 54 -9.97 -29.54 25.88
CA GLY A 54 -9.94 -28.18 25.34
C GLY A 54 -10.69 -28.10 24.01
N SER A 55 -11.71 -27.24 23.93
CA SER A 55 -12.41 -26.93 22.68
C SER A 55 -11.93 -25.58 22.12
N THR A 56 -11.76 -25.49 20.80
CA THR A 56 -11.33 -24.25 20.15
C THR A 56 -12.53 -23.58 19.49
N TYR A 57 -12.79 -22.31 19.78
CA TYR A 57 -13.92 -21.55 19.26
C TYR A 57 -13.49 -20.19 18.66
N LYS A 58 -14.31 -19.67 17.74
CA LYS A 58 -14.08 -18.35 17.12
C LYS A 58 -14.41 -17.27 18.14
N CYS A 59 -13.46 -16.39 18.45
CA CYS A 59 -13.63 -15.41 19.53
C CYS A 59 -13.37 -13.96 19.12
N GLY A 60 -12.83 -13.70 17.93
CA GLY A 60 -12.65 -12.33 17.46
C GLY A 60 -11.95 -12.22 16.13
N ILE A 61 -11.71 -11.00 15.69
CA ILE A 61 -11.00 -10.69 14.45
C ILE A 61 -9.76 -9.85 14.80
N LYS A 62 -8.65 -10.11 14.12
CA LYS A 62 -7.45 -9.27 14.18
C LYS A 62 -7.58 -8.18 13.13
N SER A 63 -7.51 -6.93 13.58
CA SER A 63 -7.36 -5.78 12.71
C SER A 63 -5.87 -5.57 12.41
N CYS A 64 -5.55 -5.35 11.14
CA CYS A 64 -4.21 -5.03 10.67
C CYS A 64 -4.22 -3.69 9.93
N SER A 65 -3.02 -3.18 9.63
CA SER A 65 -2.81 -2.13 8.64
C SER A 65 -1.88 -2.63 7.53
N LYS A 66 -2.04 -2.11 6.32
CA LYS A 66 -1.18 -2.45 5.18
C LYS A 66 -0.91 -1.21 4.34
N GLY A 67 0.37 -0.91 4.14
CA GLY A 67 0.82 0.14 3.24
C GLY A 67 1.07 -0.40 1.83
N TYR A 68 0.76 0.41 0.83
CA TYR A 68 1.12 0.23 -0.57
C TYR A 68 1.84 1.48 -1.05
N ASN A 69 2.93 1.29 -1.78
CA ASN A 69 3.66 2.37 -2.42
C ASN A 69 3.62 2.13 -3.92
N PHE A 70 3.11 3.09 -4.66
CA PHE A 70 3.03 3.07 -6.10
C PHE A 70 3.99 4.11 -6.66
N THR A 71 4.76 3.71 -7.67
CA THR A 71 5.63 4.62 -8.42
C THR A 71 5.20 4.55 -9.87
N TYR A 72 4.90 5.70 -10.46
CA TYR A 72 4.44 5.79 -11.84
C TYR A 72 5.05 7.00 -12.55
N TYR A 73 5.22 6.87 -13.86
CA TYR A 73 5.74 7.94 -14.70
C TYR A 73 4.66 9.01 -14.93
N VAL A 74 5.05 10.28 -14.86
CA VAL A 74 4.26 11.41 -15.35
C VAL A 74 5.06 12.22 -16.37
N PRO A 75 4.43 12.69 -17.45
CA PRO A 75 5.13 13.48 -18.46
C PRO A 75 5.44 14.91 -18.00
N GLN A 76 4.72 15.40 -16.98
CA GLN A 76 4.91 16.73 -16.40
C GLN A 76 4.66 16.66 -14.89
N LYS A 77 5.52 17.27 -14.09
CA LYS A 77 5.41 17.29 -12.62
C LYS A 77 4.04 17.77 -12.13
N GLN A 78 3.42 18.76 -12.77
CA GLN A 78 2.10 19.26 -12.37
C GLN A 78 0.96 18.22 -12.46
N LEU A 79 1.19 17.09 -13.16
CA LEU A 79 0.24 15.98 -13.24
C LEU A 79 0.40 14.98 -12.08
N CYS A 80 1.44 15.14 -11.25
CA CYS A 80 1.66 14.35 -10.04
C CYS A 80 0.90 15.00 -8.87
N LEU A 81 -0.39 14.68 -8.76
CA LEU A 81 -1.32 15.30 -7.81
C LEU A 81 -1.04 14.99 -6.33
N TRP A 82 -0.20 14.00 -6.04
CA TRP A 82 -0.07 13.40 -4.70
C TRP A 82 1.28 13.64 -4.04
N ASP A 83 2.21 14.33 -4.70
CA ASP A 83 3.60 14.48 -4.28
C ASP A 83 3.87 15.87 -3.67
N GLU A 84 2.81 16.57 -3.25
CA GLU A 84 2.88 17.93 -2.66
C GLU A 84 2.94 17.97 -1.13
N GLU A 85 2.86 16.82 -0.43
CA GLU A 85 2.77 16.82 1.04
C GLU A 85 3.43 15.61 1.71
N THR A 86 4.76 15.52 1.64
CA THR A 86 5.55 14.75 2.63
C THR A 86 6.84 15.48 3.01
#